data_AF-A0A914NWE4-F1
#
_entry.id   AF-A0A914NWE4-F1
#
_cell.length_a   1.000
_cell.length_b   1.000
_cell.length_c   1.000
_cell.angle_alpha   90.00
_cell.angle_beta   90.00
_cell.angle_gamma   90.00
#
_symmetry.space_group_name_H-M   'P 1'
#
loop_
_entity.id
_entity.type
_entity.pdbx_description
1 polymer ?
#
loop_
_entity_poly.entity_id
_entity_poly.type
_entity_poly.pdbx_seq_one_letter_code
_entity_poly.pdbx_strand_id
1 'polypeptide(L)'
;MVSEFVYRRQTMEVRFLGLPIIDDRFPALCLIVKHWAKKKGILDACSGYFNSYSLILMVLHFLQCGINIPILPNLQHLFPDYFHFFRALDEMQLFVDLPKPLPEIPKNTLSIGELLIAFFNYYNNFNFDEYAISVYRGCIYPRFFIN
;
A
#
# COMPACT_ATOMS: atom_id res chain seq x y z
N MET A 1 -25.64 -6.00 -12.42
CA MET A 1 -25.14 -4.65 -12.09
C MET A 1 -24.56 -4.54 -10.66
N VAL A 2 -25.02 -5.33 -9.68
CA VAL A 2 -24.37 -5.40 -8.34
C VAL A 2 -23.18 -6.38 -8.31
N SER A 3 -23.15 -7.38 -9.22
CA SER A 3 -22.07 -8.39 -9.29
C SER A 3 -20.72 -7.83 -9.77
N GLU A 4 -20.71 -6.87 -10.70
CA GLU A 4 -19.48 -6.26 -11.23
C GLU A 4 -18.73 -5.41 -10.20
N PHE A 5 -19.47 -4.74 -9.31
CA PHE A 5 -18.88 -3.94 -8.22
C PHE A 5 -18.31 -4.81 -7.09
N VAL A 6 -18.83 -6.02 -6.89
CA VAL A 6 -18.27 -7.01 -5.96
C VAL A 6 -17.05 -7.69 -6.57
N TYR A 7 -17.07 -7.98 -7.88
CA TYR A 7 -15.92 -8.53 -8.61
C TYR A 7 -14.73 -7.55 -8.66
N ARG A 8 -14.99 -6.24 -8.81
CA ARG A 8 -13.98 -5.18 -8.74
C ARG A 8 -13.31 -5.01 -7.35
N ARG A 9 -13.96 -5.46 -6.27
CA ARG A 9 -13.34 -5.45 -4.93
C ARG A 9 -12.34 -6.60 -4.75
N GLN A 10 -12.62 -7.77 -5.31
CA GLN A 10 -11.68 -8.90 -5.28
C GLN A 10 -10.42 -8.65 -6.13
N THR A 11 -10.54 -7.87 -7.22
CA THR A 11 -9.40 -7.55 -8.12
C THR A 11 -8.38 -6.56 -7.56
N MET A 12 -8.61 -5.95 -6.40
CA MET A 12 -7.63 -5.05 -5.76
C MET A 12 -6.93 -5.66 -4.53
N GLU A 13 -7.55 -6.63 -3.85
CA GLU A 13 -6.84 -7.45 -2.84
C GLU A 13 -5.73 -8.27 -3.49
N VAL A 14 -5.94 -8.73 -4.73
CA VAL A 14 -5.00 -9.58 -5.48
C VAL A 14 -3.66 -8.94 -5.84
N ARG A 15 -3.55 -7.60 -5.89
CA ARG A 15 -2.26 -6.92 -6.13
C ARG A 15 -1.35 -6.93 -4.90
N PHE A 16 -1.91 -7.17 -3.71
CA PHE A 16 -1.21 -7.11 -2.44
C PHE A 16 -0.97 -8.49 -1.82
N LEU A 17 -1.47 -9.58 -2.42
CA LEU A 17 -1.37 -10.93 -1.84
C LEU A 17 0.06 -11.44 -1.66
N GLY A 18 1.03 -10.93 -2.43
CA GLY A 18 2.45 -11.24 -2.22
C GLY A 18 3.08 -10.53 -1.02
N LEU A 19 2.49 -9.44 -0.52
CA LEU A 19 3.07 -8.64 0.57
C LEU A 19 2.94 -9.29 1.95
N PRO A 20 1.81 -9.94 2.32
CA PRO A 20 1.73 -10.75 3.55
C PRO A 20 2.79 -11.84 3.61
N ILE A 21 3.18 -12.41 2.47
CA ILE A 21 4.23 -13.44 2.40
C ILE A 21 5.62 -12.84 2.72
N ILE A 22 5.79 -11.53 2.51
CA ILE A 22 7.03 -10.81 2.80
C ILE A 22 7.10 -10.38 4.27
N ASP A 23 6.02 -9.78 4.79
CA ASP A 23 5.97 -9.34 6.19
C ASP A 23 4.53 -9.28 6.75
N ASP A 24 4.27 -10.05 7.80
CA ASP A 24 2.96 -10.16 8.48
C ASP A 24 2.50 -8.85 9.13
N ARG A 25 3.39 -7.87 9.33
CA ARG A 25 3.03 -6.56 9.90
C ARG A 25 2.18 -5.75 8.93
N PHE A 26 2.27 -5.99 7.62
CA PHE A 26 1.44 -5.30 6.62
C PHE A 26 -0.06 -5.55 6.78
N PRO A 27 -0.56 -6.80 6.73
CA PRO A 27 -1.99 -7.05 6.91
C PRO A 27 -2.47 -6.64 8.32
N ALA A 28 -1.64 -6.84 9.35
CA ALA A 28 -1.97 -6.40 10.70
C ALA A 28 -2.18 -4.88 10.78
N LEU A 29 -1.24 -4.09 10.24
CA LEU A 29 -1.34 -2.63 10.25
C LEU A 29 -2.51 -2.13 9.39
N CYS A 30 -2.78 -2.75 8.25
CA CYS A 30 -3.97 -2.47 7.43
C CYS A 30 -5.27 -2.63 8.23
N LEU A 31 -5.41 -3.73 8.97
CA LEU A 31 -6.60 -4.00 9.78
C LEU A 31 -6.76 -2.98 10.91
N ILE A 32 -5.68 -2.64 11.61
CA ILE A 32 -5.70 -1.67 12.71
C ILE A 32 -6.07 -0.28 12.20
N VAL A 33 -5.43 0.21 11.13
CA VAL A 33 -5.70 1.53 10.54
C VAL A 33 -7.13 1.60 10.01
N LYS A 34 -7.60 0.55 9.33
CA LYS A 34 -8.99 0.47 8.86
C LYS A 34 -9.99 0.50 10.01
N HIS A 35 -9.72 -0.21 11.11
CA HIS A 35 -10.57 -0.18 12.29
C HIS A 35 -10.61 1.21 12.92
N TRP A 36 -9.45 1.85 13.08
CA TRP A 36 -9.35 3.23 13.57
C TRP A 36 -10.14 4.21 12.70
N ALA A 37 -9.97 4.15 11.38
CA ALA A 37 -10.67 5.03 10.44
C ALA A 37 -12.20 4.85 10.50
N LYS A 38 -12.66 3.60 10.61
CA LYS A 38 -14.08 3.29 10.81
C LYS A 38 -14.61 3.88 12.12
N LYS A 39 -13.85 3.76 13.21
CA LYS A 39 -14.23 4.32 14.52
C LYS A 39 -14.24 5.85 14.53
N LYS A 40 -13.41 6.50 13.71
CA LYS A 40 -13.38 7.95 13.53
C LYS A 40 -14.40 8.48 12.52
N GLY A 41 -15.14 7.60 11.83
CA GLY A 41 -16.14 8.00 10.84
C GLY A 41 -15.55 8.52 9.52
N ILE A 42 -14.25 8.32 9.28
CA ILE A 42 -13.53 8.80 8.08
C ILE A 42 -13.37 7.70 7.01
N LEU A 43 -14.17 6.63 7.13
CA LEU A 43 -14.21 5.52 6.18
C LEU A 43 -15.53 5.52 5.41
N ASP A 44 -15.78 6.58 4.66
CA ASP A 44 -17.00 6.75 3.88
C ASP A 44 -16.73 7.49 2.56
N ALA A 45 -16.53 6.72 1.50
CA ALA A 45 -16.23 7.23 0.18
C ALA A 45 -17.36 8.09 -0.42
N CYS A 46 -18.61 7.76 -0.09
CA CYS A 46 -19.78 8.46 -0.60
C CYS A 46 -19.89 9.88 -0.02
N SER A 47 -19.32 10.09 1.17
CA SER A 47 -19.30 11.38 1.87
C SER A 47 -17.99 12.16 1.68
N GLY A 48 -17.14 11.76 0.73
CA GLY A 48 -15.86 12.44 0.43
C GLY A 48 -14.69 12.05 1.34
N TYR A 49 -14.84 11.03 2.19
CA TYR A 49 -13.75 10.51 3.02
C TYR A 49 -13.01 9.34 2.35
N PHE A 50 -12.02 8.78 3.06
CA PHE A 50 -11.22 7.67 2.53
C PHE A 50 -12.08 6.42 2.29
N ASN A 51 -11.86 5.78 1.13
CA ASN A 51 -12.30 4.40 0.94
C ASN A 51 -11.27 3.43 1.55
N SER A 52 -11.66 2.16 1.73
CA SER A 52 -10.76 1.15 2.30
C SER A 52 -9.48 0.94 1.49
N TYR A 53 -9.55 1.13 0.17
CA TYR A 53 -8.39 1.00 -0.72
C TYR A 53 -7.37 2.10 -0.51
N SER A 54 -7.82 3.34 -0.32
CA SER A 54 -6.95 4.50 -0.06
C SER A 54 -6.15 4.30 1.23
N LEU A 55 -6.77 3.75 2.27
CA LEU A 55 -6.07 3.43 3.53
C LEU A 55 -5.01 2.34 3.33
N ILE A 56 -5.31 1.30 2.55
CA ILE A 56 -4.33 0.24 2.25
C ILE A 56 -3.15 0.81 1.48
N LEU A 57 -3.39 1.68 0.49
CA LEU A 57 -2.32 2.36 -0.25
C LEU A 57 -1.47 3.26 0.65
N MET A 58 -2.09 3.97 1.59
CA MET A 58 -1.35 4.78 2.57
C MET A 58 -0.46 3.92 3.47
N VAL A 59 -0.97 2.77 3.94
CA VAL A 59 -0.17 1.82 4.74
C VAL A 59 0.98 1.25 3.90
N LEU A 60 0.71 0.86 2.66
CA LEU A 60 1.73 0.32 1.75
C LEU A 60 2.84 1.34 1.49
N HIS A 61 2.48 2.57 1.10
CA HIS A 61 3.44 3.66 0.88
C HIS A 61 4.31 3.90 2.12
N PHE A 62 3.67 3.95 3.29
CA PHE A 62 4.36 4.16 4.56
C PHE A 62 5.39 3.04 4.85
N LEU A 63 5.04 1.77 4.63
CA LEU A 63 5.95 0.66 4.84
C LEU A 63 7.04 0.53 3.75
N GLN A 64 6.83 1.13 2.57
CA GLN A 64 7.80 1.18 1.49
C GLN A 64 8.85 2.28 1.67
N CYS A 65 8.46 3.47 2.13
CA CYS A 65 9.37 4.62 2.17
C CYS A 65 9.10 5.65 3.28
N GLY A 66 8.05 5.46 4.08
CA GLY A 66 7.70 6.38 5.18
C GLY A 66 8.50 6.15 6.47
N ILE A 67 9.44 5.21 6.48
CA ILE A 67 10.27 4.83 7.63
C ILE A 67 11.72 4.70 7.17
N ASN A 68 12.68 5.03 8.04
CA ASN A 68 14.12 4.95 7.77
C ASN A 68 14.57 3.59 7.21
N ILE A 69 14.00 2.49 7.73
CA ILE A 69 14.25 1.13 7.22
C ILE A 69 12.93 0.59 6.67
N PRO A 70 12.79 0.48 5.34
CA PRO A 70 11.60 -0.09 4.70
C PRO A 70 11.30 -1.50 5.20
N ILE A 71 10.01 -1.79 5.38
CA ILE A 71 9.53 -3.14 5.71
C ILE A 71 9.13 -3.87 4.44
N LEU A 72 8.49 -3.18 3.50
CA LEU A 72 8.07 -3.75 2.24
C LEU A 72 8.93 -3.22 1.10
N PRO A 73 9.41 -4.07 0.19
CA PRO A 73 10.05 -3.60 -1.02
C PRO A 73 9.02 -2.99 -1.98
N ASN A 74 9.51 -2.19 -2.93
CA ASN A 74 8.73 -1.86 -4.12
C ASN A 74 8.77 -3.04 -5.10
N LEU A 75 7.77 -3.92 -5.02
CA LEU A 75 7.65 -5.09 -5.91
C LEU A 75 7.56 -4.73 -7.39
N GLN A 76 6.95 -3.59 -7.71
CA GLN A 76 6.80 -3.14 -9.10
C GLN A 76 8.15 -2.71 -9.69
N HIS A 77 9.04 -2.19 -8.85
CA HIS A 77 10.41 -1.87 -9.23
C HIS A 77 11.30 -3.12 -9.31
N LEU A 78 11.15 -4.07 -8.37
CA LEU A 78 11.96 -5.30 -8.35
C LEU A 78 11.61 -6.25 -9.48
N PHE A 79 10.34 -6.29 -9.88
CA PHE A 79 9.83 -7.26 -10.83
C PHE A 79 9.06 -6.53 -11.96
N PRO A 80 9.71 -5.66 -12.75
CA PRO A 80 9.04 -4.88 -13.78
C PRO A 80 8.34 -5.78 -14.81
N ASP A 81 8.96 -6.91 -15.16
CA ASP A 81 8.39 -7.93 -16.05
C ASP A 81 7.12 -8.57 -15.50
N TYR A 82 6.95 -8.58 -14.17
CA TYR A 82 5.75 -9.10 -13.51
C TYR A 82 4.64 -8.05 -13.41
N PHE A 83 5.00 -6.79 -13.14
CA PHE A 83 4.06 -5.70 -12.87
C PHE A 83 3.88 -4.71 -14.03
N HIS A 84 4.27 -5.08 -15.26
CA HIS A 84 4.21 -4.22 -16.44
C HIS A 84 2.77 -3.73 -16.73
N PHE A 85 2.63 -2.42 -16.97
CA PHE A 85 1.35 -1.72 -17.15
C PHE A 85 0.53 -2.20 -18.38
N PHE A 86 1.20 -2.77 -19.38
CA PHE A 86 0.57 -3.20 -20.64
C PHE A 86 0.00 -4.62 -20.62
N ARG A 87 0.13 -5.36 -19.52
CA ARG A 87 -0.56 -6.65 -19.40
C ARG A 87 -2.04 -6.44 -19.13
N ALA A 88 -2.86 -7.12 -19.93
CA ALA A 88 -4.28 -7.14 -19.72
C ALA A 88 -4.61 -7.81 -18.36
N LEU A 89 -5.71 -7.40 -17.72
CA LEU A 89 -6.06 -7.83 -16.35
C LEU A 89 -6.23 -9.35 -16.22
N ASP A 90 -6.57 -10.01 -17.32
CA ASP A 90 -6.69 -11.46 -17.53
C ASP A 90 -5.33 -12.18 -17.64
N GLU A 91 -4.26 -11.47 -18.04
CA GLU A 91 -2.89 -11.99 -18.09
C GLU A 91 -2.10 -11.73 -16.79
N MET A 92 -2.70 -11.00 -15.85
CA MET A 92 -2.08 -10.70 -14.57
C MET A 92 -2.04 -11.97 -13.73
N GLN A 93 -0.87 -12.57 -13.56
CA GLN A 93 -0.73 -13.77 -12.75
C GLN A 93 -0.84 -13.38 -11.26
N LEU A 94 -2.03 -13.61 -10.68
CA LEU A 94 -2.41 -13.16 -9.33
C LEU A 94 -1.79 -14.00 -8.20
N PHE A 95 -1.27 -15.19 -8.53
CA PHE A 95 -0.72 -16.18 -7.60
C PHE A 95 0.69 -16.62 -8.02
N VAL A 96 1.57 -15.66 -8.28
CA VAL A 96 2.96 -15.96 -8.60
C VAL A 96 3.76 -16.01 -7.32
N ASP A 97 4.41 -17.14 -7.06
CA ASP A 97 5.53 -17.19 -6.14
C ASP A 97 6.56 -16.16 -6.61
N LEU A 98 6.80 -15.13 -5.79
CA LEU A 98 7.78 -14.10 -6.12
C LEU A 98 9.10 -14.78 -6.49
N PRO A 99 9.78 -14.33 -7.57
CA PRO A 99 11.06 -14.88 -7.96
C PRO A 99 12.03 -14.84 -6.78
N LYS A 100 12.58 -15.99 -6.42
CA LYS A 100 13.58 -16.12 -5.34
C LYS A 100 14.99 -16.07 -5.96
N PRO A 101 15.97 -15.45 -5.29
CA PRO A 101 15.88 -14.81 -3.97
C PRO A 101 15.27 -13.41 -4.02
N LEU A 102 14.47 -13.08 -3.00
CA LEU A 102 14.10 -11.69 -2.74
C LEU A 102 15.37 -10.90 -2.34
N PRO A 103 15.46 -9.60 -2.68
CA PRO A 103 16.60 -8.80 -2.27
C PRO A 103 16.73 -8.78 -0.74
N GLU A 104 17.96 -8.75 -0.24
CA GLU A 104 18.23 -8.59 1.18
C GLU A 104 17.87 -7.16 1.61
N ILE A 105 16.72 -7.03 2.26
CA ILE A 105 16.28 -5.76 2.85
C ILE A 105 16.83 -5.71 4.29
N PRO A 106 17.40 -4.57 4.73
CA PRO A 106 17.82 -4.42 6.12
C PRO A 106 16.64 -4.72 7.06
N LYS A 107 16.89 -5.53 8.09
CA LYS A 107 15.82 -5.98 8.97
C LYS A 107 15.32 -4.85 9.85
N ASN A 108 14.06 -4.45 9.64
CA ASN A 108 13.36 -3.54 10.53
C ASN A 108 12.81 -4.31 11.76
N THR A 109 13.14 -3.86 12.98
CA THR A 109 12.75 -4.49 14.25
C THR A 109 11.57 -3.83 14.96
N LEU A 110 10.95 -2.81 14.37
CA LEU A 110 9.81 -2.12 14.97
C LEU A 110 8.62 -3.07 15.12
N SER A 111 8.02 -3.02 16.30
CA SER A 111 6.76 -3.68 16.61
C SER A 111 5.59 -3.02 15.85
N ILE A 112 4.48 -3.73 15.73
CA ILE A 112 3.26 -3.21 15.10
C ILE A 112 2.76 -1.94 15.81
N GLY A 113 2.91 -1.85 17.14
CA GLY A 113 2.53 -0.67 17.90
C GLY A 113 3.39 0.56 17.58
N GLU A 114 4.71 0.38 17.48
CA GLU A 114 5.63 1.45 17.06
C GLU A 114 5.36 1.88 15.62
N LEU A 115 5.07 0.93 14.73
CA LEU A 115 4.70 1.21 13.35
C LEU A 115 3.40 2.01 13.25
N LEU A 116 2.42 1.72 14.10
CA LEU A 116 1.17 2.47 14.15
C LEU A 116 1.40 3.93 14.59
N ILE A 117 2.22 4.15 15.63
CA ILE A 117 2.58 5.49 16.08
C ILE A 117 3.34 6.23 14.98
N ALA A 118 4.33 5.58 14.37
CA ALA A 118 5.10 6.14 13.28
C ALA A 118 4.24 6.44 12.03
N PHE A 119 3.24 5.62 11.73
CA PHE A 119 2.28 5.86 10.64
C PHE A 119 1.51 7.17 10.85
N PHE A 120 0.96 7.37 12.05
CA PHE A 120 0.24 8.60 12.36
C PHE A 120 1.17 9.81 12.36
N ASN A 121 2.36 9.69 12.94
CA ASN A 121 3.35 10.77 12.93
C ASN A 121 3.79 11.12 11.50
N TYR A 122 4.01 10.13 10.64
CA TYR A 122 4.37 10.34 9.24
C TYR A 122 3.29 11.15 8.51
N TYR A 123 2.03 10.71 8.55
CA TYR A 123 0.96 11.38 7.82
C TYR A 123 0.49 12.69 8.47
N ASN A 124 0.71 12.88 9.77
CA ASN A 124 0.46 14.16 10.43
C ASN A 124 1.47 15.24 9.99
N ASN A 125 2.70 14.85 9.66
CA ASN A 125 3.75 15.77 9.20
C ASN A 125 3.89 15.82 7.67
N PHE A 126 3.09 15.04 6.94
CA PHE A 126 3.16 14.98 5.49
C PHE A 126 2.49 16.21 4.86
N ASN A 127 3.23 16.97 4.06
CA ASN A 127 2.70 18.10 3.33
C ASN A 127 1.97 17.64 2.05
N PHE A 128 0.65 17.44 2.16
CA PHE A 128 -0.21 17.01 1.06
C PHE A 128 -0.43 18.08 -0.02
N ASP A 129 -0.14 19.36 0.27
CA ASP A 129 -0.28 20.47 -0.67
C ASP A 129 0.91 20.53 -1.64
N GLU A 130 2.10 20.20 -1.16
CA GLU A 130 3.33 20.18 -1.98
C GLU A 130 3.61 18.81 -2.60
N TYR A 131 3.26 17.72 -1.90
CA TYR A 131 3.64 16.37 -2.31
C TYR A 131 2.44 15.44 -2.50
N ALA A 132 2.62 14.51 -3.43
CA ALA A 132 1.77 13.35 -3.64
C ALA A 132 2.54 12.07 -3.29
N ILE A 133 1.84 11.05 -2.79
CA ILE A 133 2.42 9.73 -2.54
C ILE A 133 2.31 8.87 -3.81
N SER A 134 3.35 8.10 -4.12
CA SER A 134 3.33 7.13 -5.21
C SER A 134 3.74 5.76 -4.71
N VAL A 135 2.76 4.87 -4.59
CA VAL A 135 2.99 3.44 -4.30
C VAL A 135 3.72 2.75 -5.46
N TYR A 136 3.47 3.19 -6.70
CA TYR A 136 4.10 2.61 -7.88
C TYR A 136 5.62 2.80 -7.89
N ARG A 137 6.06 4.00 -7.53
CA ARG A 137 7.49 4.32 -7.42
C ARG A 137 8.03 4.11 -6.01
N GLY A 138 7.17 3.90 -5.02
CA GLY A 138 7.56 3.74 -3.61
C GLY A 138 8.23 5.00 -3.06
N CYS A 139 7.76 6.19 -3.46
CA CYS A 139 8.34 7.45 -3.04
C CYS A 139 7.34 8.61 -3.12
N ILE A 140 7.76 9.78 -2.62
CA ILE A 140 7.00 11.02 -2.66
C ILE A 140 7.32 11.80 -3.95
N TYR A 141 6.35 12.54 -4.49
CA TYR A 141 6.50 13.35 -5.70
C TYR A 141 6.03 14.79 -5.45
N PRO A 142 6.79 15.82 -5.86
CA PRO A 142 6.31 17.18 -5.85
C PRO A 142 5.13 17.33 -6.83
N ARG A 143 4.05 17.96 -6.38
CA ARG A 143 2.84 18.18 -7.19
C ARG A 143 3.04 19.15 -8.34
N PHE A 144 4.08 19.98 -8.32
CA PHE A 144 4.43 20.85 -9.44
C PHE A 144 4.64 20.07 -10.76
N PHE A 145 5.02 18.80 -10.70
CA PHE A 145 5.20 17.95 -11.89
C PHE A 145 3.93 17.22 -12.35
N ILE A 146 2.78 17.43 -11.68
CA ILE A 146 1.53 16.68 -11.89
C ILE A 146 0.44 17.53 -12.57
N ASN A 147 0.61 18.86 -12.63
CA ASN A 147 -0.28 19.79 -13.33
C ASN A 147 0.32 20.23 -14.67
#